data_AF-A0A962TJR7-F1
#
_entry.id   AF-A0A962TJR7-F1
#
_cell.length_a   1.000
_cell.length_b   1.000
_cell.length_c   1.000
_cell.angle_alpha   90.00
_cell.angle_beta   90.00
_cell.angle_gamma   90.00
#
_symmetry.space_group_name_H-M   'P 1'
#
loop_
_entity.id
_entity.type
_entity.pdbx_description
1 polymer ?
#
loop_
_entity_poly.entity_id
_entity_poly.type
_entity_poly.pdbx_seq_one_letter_code
_entity_poly.pdbx_strand_id
1 'polypeptide(L)'
;MNPVCRHCQTLLGVPFLDLGFTPPSNAYRTAAQRDEPELSYPLRLSVCKQCWLVQAPVVAHPEALFSADYAYFSSVSSTWREHARHYVAMIVDRLKLGTHSNVIEVAANDGYLLQYFVQRGIPCLGIEPAEGTARAAQAKGVPIMMAFFGQALGKRLAVEGQQADLLIGNNVLAHVPDINDFVAGLKAVLKPDGIVTMEFPHLLRLLQENQFDTIYHEHYSYLSLQVVQQIFTAQGLTVFDVEELTTHGGSLRVYATHNKRGETATARVGALLQAEENYGLNMPMVYQGFQEQVNRVKNELLAFLLERKRQGKKVVGYGAAAKGNTLLNYAGVKPDLLPWVADAALSKQGRYLPGSHIPIVHPDRIAAEQPDDVLILPWNLREEISQQLAFIRKWGGQFVTAIPHLERWI
;
A
#
# COMPACT_ATOMS: atom_id res chain seq x y z
N MET A 1 24.51 -0.18 15.08
CA MET A 1 25.06 -0.68 13.80
C MET A 1 24.59 0.25 12.70
N ASN A 2 25.46 0.61 11.75
CA ASN A 2 25.03 1.37 10.57
C ASN A 2 24.03 0.52 9.78
N PRO A 3 22.88 1.09 9.36
CA PRO A 3 21.87 0.30 8.67
C PRO A 3 22.38 -0.16 7.30
N VAL A 4 22.11 -1.41 6.95
CA VAL A 4 22.46 -2.03 5.66
C VAL A 4 21.24 -2.15 4.77
N CYS A 5 21.44 -2.17 3.46
CA CYS A 5 20.37 -2.37 2.48
C CYS A 5 19.77 -3.76 2.61
N ARG A 6 18.45 -3.86 2.75
CA ARG A 6 17.75 -5.14 2.93
C ARG A 6 17.86 -6.10 1.75
N HIS A 7 18.13 -5.59 0.55
CA HIS A 7 18.40 -6.44 -0.61
C HIS A 7 19.89 -6.81 -0.73
N CYS A 8 20.76 -5.84 -0.99
CA CYS A 8 22.16 -6.11 -1.39
C CYS A 8 23.19 -5.99 -0.24
N GLN A 9 22.75 -5.75 1.00
CA GLN A 9 23.58 -5.67 2.22
C GLN A 9 24.63 -4.55 2.25
N THR A 10 24.66 -3.68 1.24
CA THR A 10 25.52 -2.47 1.22
C THR A 10 25.11 -1.51 2.34
N LEU A 11 26.08 -0.90 3.02
CA LEU A 11 25.82 0.16 4.01
C LEU A 11 25.00 1.29 3.38
N LEU A 12 23.92 1.69 4.07
CA LEU A 12 23.07 2.79 3.63
C LEU A 12 23.77 4.12 3.91
N GLY A 13 23.75 5.02 2.91
CA GLY A 13 24.53 6.25 2.98
C GLY A 13 23.89 7.48 2.36
N VAL A 14 22.67 7.41 1.81
CA VAL A 14 21.93 8.58 1.32
C VAL A 14 20.64 8.72 2.12
N PRO A 15 20.56 9.68 3.05
CA PRO A 15 19.27 10.12 3.60
C PRO A 15 18.38 10.61 2.46
N PHE A 16 17.13 10.17 2.43
CA PHE A 16 16.16 10.57 1.41
C PHE A 16 15.11 11.51 1.97
N LEU A 17 14.44 11.09 3.04
CA LEU A 17 13.31 11.81 3.62
C LEU A 17 13.25 11.57 5.13
N ASP A 18 12.98 12.60 5.91
CA ASP A 18 12.72 12.52 7.35
C ASP A 18 11.32 13.08 7.65
N LEU A 19 10.42 12.20 8.07
CA LEU A 19 9.06 12.54 8.49
C LEU A 19 8.92 12.63 10.02
N GLY A 20 10.05 12.66 10.75
CA GLY A 20 10.09 12.77 12.19
C GLY A 20 9.70 11.47 12.90
N PHE A 21 9.07 11.62 14.06
CA PHE A 21 8.54 10.52 14.86
C PHE A 21 7.03 10.48 14.73
N THR A 22 6.48 9.33 14.37
CA THR A 22 5.04 9.14 14.23
C THR A 22 4.64 7.76 14.74
N PRO A 23 3.45 7.56 15.31
CA PRO A 23 2.94 6.24 15.62
C PRO A 23 2.69 5.42 14.35
N PRO A 24 2.59 4.08 14.46
CA PRO A 24 2.17 3.24 13.34
C PRO A 24 0.83 3.69 12.76
N SER A 25 0.77 3.79 11.44
CA SER A 25 -0.34 4.41 10.72
C SER A 25 -1.70 3.71 10.90
N ASN A 26 -1.72 2.43 11.29
CA ASN A 26 -2.96 1.69 11.55
C ASN A 26 -3.22 1.42 13.06
N ALA A 27 -2.46 2.04 13.97
CA ALA A 27 -2.65 1.87 15.43
C ALA A 27 -3.81 2.72 15.99
N TYR A 28 -5.03 2.59 15.44
CA TYR A 28 -6.20 3.35 15.87
C TYR A 28 -6.51 3.14 17.35
N ARG A 29 -6.84 4.23 18.05
CA ARG A 29 -7.05 4.22 19.51
C ARG A 29 -8.52 4.09 19.85
N THR A 30 -8.86 3.25 20.82
CA THR A 30 -10.22 3.22 21.38
C THR A 30 -10.46 4.41 22.30
N ALA A 31 -11.72 4.67 22.66
CA ALA A 31 -12.07 5.71 23.64
C ALA A 31 -11.39 5.50 25.00
N ALA A 32 -11.23 4.25 25.45
CA ALA A 32 -10.56 3.92 26.70
C ALA A 32 -9.05 4.23 26.65
N GLN A 33 -8.43 4.05 25.49
CA GLN A 33 -7.00 4.26 25.28
C GLN A 33 -6.63 5.72 24.98
N ARG A 34 -7.62 6.62 24.87
CA ARG A 34 -7.40 8.00 24.43
C ARG A 34 -6.33 8.74 25.26
N ASP A 35 -6.35 8.51 26.57
CA ASP A 35 -5.49 9.23 27.52
C ASP A 35 -4.25 8.40 27.94
N GLU A 36 -4.06 7.21 27.37
CA GLU A 36 -2.87 6.39 27.60
C GLU A 36 -1.69 6.88 26.72
N PRO A 37 -0.42 6.60 27.12
CA PRO A 37 0.74 6.87 26.27
C PRO A 37 0.66 6.17 24.91
N GLU A 38 1.27 6.80 23.91
CA GLU A 38 1.35 6.27 22.54
C GLU A 38 2.81 6.14 22.10
N LEU A 39 3.15 4.99 21.53
CA LEU A 39 4.49 4.73 21.00
C LEU A 39 4.64 5.37 19.62
N SER A 40 5.77 6.04 19.40
CA SER A 40 6.15 6.58 18.10
C SER A 40 7.52 6.07 17.68
N TYR A 41 7.72 5.95 16.38
CA TYR A 41 8.96 5.48 15.78
C TYR A 41 9.47 6.48 14.74
N PRO A 42 10.80 6.59 14.55
CA PRO A 42 11.33 7.44 13.50
C PRO A 42 10.91 6.91 12.13
N LEU A 43 10.41 7.80 11.27
CA LEU A 43 10.02 7.50 9.90
C LEU A 43 10.97 8.22 8.95
N ARG A 44 12.13 7.59 8.71
CA ARG A 44 13.24 8.14 7.95
C ARG A 44 13.64 7.21 6.84
N LEU A 45 13.64 7.65 5.59
CA LEU A 45 14.00 6.79 4.47
C LEU A 45 15.45 7.02 4.05
N SER A 46 16.04 5.96 3.51
CA SER A 46 17.36 6.00 2.90
C SER A 46 17.34 5.31 1.54
N VAL A 47 18.23 5.74 0.65
CA VAL A 47 18.45 5.10 -0.66
C VAL A 47 19.76 4.32 -0.63
N CYS A 48 19.73 3.08 -1.11
CA CYS A 48 20.95 2.31 -1.34
C CYS A 48 21.72 2.88 -2.55
N LYS A 49 23.00 3.22 -2.39
CA LYS A 49 23.84 3.73 -3.49
C LYS A 49 24.23 2.67 -4.53
N GLN A 50 23.98 1.39 -4.24
CA GLN A 50 24.38 0.28 -5.11
C GLN A 50 23.19 -0.26 -5.92
N CYS A 51 22.09 -0.64 -5.25
CA CYS A 51 20.91 -1.18 -5.92
C CYS A 51 19.78 -0.17 -6.09
N TRP A 52 19.89 1.05 -5.55
CA TRP A 52 18.85 2.10 -5.58
C TRP A 52 17.55 1.78 -4.83
N LEU A 53 17.51 0.69 -4.07
CA LEU A 53 16.36 0.40 -3.19
C LEU A 53 16.18 1.52 -2.16
N VAL A 54 15.05 2.21 -2.24
CA VAL A 54 14.57 3.16 -1.25
C VAL A 54 13.87 2.38 -0.13
N GLN A 55 14.24 2.68 1.12
CA GLN A 55 13.79 1.87 2.26
C GLN A 55 13.69 2.65 3.57
N ALA A 56 12.70 2.29 4.38
CA ALA A 56 12.56 2.71 5.77
C ALA A 56 13.28 1.73 6.72
N PRO A 57 13.79 2.17 7.88
CA PRO A 57 14.38 1.30 8.89
C PRO A 57 13.33 0.33 9.46
N VAL A 58 13.79 -0.86 9.86
CA VAL A 58 12.98 -1.78 10.66
C VAL A 58 13.02 -1.28 12.11
N VAL A 59 11.97 -0.58 12.52
CA VAL A 59 11.87 0.10 13.83
C VAL A 59 11.01 -0.66 14.84
N ALA A 60 10.24 -1.64 14.37
CA ALA A 60 9.40 -2.50 15.17
C ALA A 60 9.35 -3.90 14.55
N HIS A 61 9.07 -4.91 15.38
CA HIS A 61 8.77 -6.26 14.93
C HIS A 61 7.47 -6.26 14.10
N PRO A 62 7.37 -7.06 13.01
CA PRO A 62 6.17 -7.14 12.19
C PRO A 62 4.91 -7.44 13.00
N GLU A 63 5.01 -8.26 14.05
CA GLU A 63 3.91 -8.62 14.94
C GLU A 63 3.33 -7.40 15.68
N ALA A 64 4.14 -6.35 15.90
CA ALA A 64 3.68 -5.11 16.51
C ALA A 64 2.95 -4.19 15.52
N LEU A 65 3.17 -4.35 14.21
CA LEU A 65 2.55 -3.55 13.15
C LEU A 65 1.33 -4.26 12.52
N PHE A 66 1.37 -5.60 12.45
CA PHE A 66 0.32 -6.46 11.91
C PHE A 66 -0.33 -7.29 13.04
N SER A 67 -0.89 -6.60 14.03
CA SER A 67 -1.54 -7.26 15.18
C SER A 67 -2.87 -7.93 14.80
N ALA A 68 -3.44 -8.72 15.72
CA ALA A 68 -4.76 -9.34 15.54
C ALA A 68 -5.88 -8.32 15.23
N ASP A 69 -5.69 -7.05 15.60
CA ASP A 69 -6.61 -5.94 15.35
C ASP A 69 -6.36 -5.22 14.01
N TYR A 70 -5.58 -5.82 13.08
CA TYR A 70 -5.32 -5.23 11.77
C TYR A 70 -6.63 -4.91 11.02
N ALA A 71 -6.98 -3.63 10.99
CA ALA A 71 -8.31 -3.15 10.60
C ALA A 71 -8.42 -2.76 9.11
N TYR A 72 -7.64 -3.40 8.23
CA TYR A 72 -7.68 -3.13 6.79
C TYR A 72 -8.29 -4.31 6.03
N PHE A 73 -9.52 -4.10 5.57
CA PHE A 73 -10.28 -5.04 4.75
C PHE A 73 -10.34 -4.53 3.31
N SER A 74 -9.58 -5.17 2.42
CA SER A 74 -9.47 -4.79 1.01
C SER A 74 -10.83 -4.76 0.31
N SER A 75 -11.75 -5.64 0.71
CA SER A 75 -13.07 -5.72 0.11
C SER A 75 -14.02 -4.58 0.49
N VAL A 76 -13.62 -3.57 1.28
CA VAL A 76 -14.48 -2.38 1.53
C VAL A 76 -14.56 -1.48 0.30
N SER A 77 -13.45 -1.28 -0.42
CA SER A 77 -13.41 -0.44 -1.62
C SER A 77 -14.07 -1.13 -2.81
N SER A 78 -15.04 -0.47 -3.44
CA SER A 78 -15.74 -1.02 -4.60
C SER A 78 -14.85 -1.09 -5.84
N THR A 79 -14.06 -0.03 -6.07
CA THR A 79 -13.08 0.07 -7.15
C THR A 79 -11.99 -1.00 -7.02
N TRP A 80 -11.52 -1.31 -5.81
CA TRP A 80 -10.53 -2.38 -5.58
C TRP A 80 -11.09 -3.78 -5.85
N ARG A 81 -12.34 -4.06 -5.46
CA ARG A 81 -13.01 -5.33 -5.80
C ARG A 81 -13.15 -5.52 -7.31
N GLU A 82 -13.43 -4.43 -8.03
CA GLU A 82 -13.57 -4.45 -9.48
C GLU A 82 -12.23 -4.64 -10.20
N HIS A 83 -11.17 -3.98 -9.72
CA HIS A 83 -9.80 -4.22 -10.17
C HIS A 83 -9.41 -5.70 -10.03
N ALA A 84 -9.68 -6.30 -8.88
CA ALA A 84 -9.41 -7.71 -8.64
C ALA A 84 -10.22 -8.62 -9.58
N ARG A 85 -11.51 -8.33 -9.79
CA ARG A 85 -12.38 -9.08 -10.70
C ARG A 85 -11.86 -9.05 -12.14
N HIS A 86 -11.47 -7.87 -12.63
CA HIS A 86 -10.90 -7.69 -13.96
C HIS A 86 -9.58 -8.41 -14.12
N TYR A 87 -8.70 -8.31 -13.14
CA TYR A 87 -7.44 -9.04 -13.14
C TYR A 87 -7.66 -10.55 -13.18
N VAL A 88 -8.54 -11.11 -12.33
CA VAL A 88 -8.82 -12.55 -12.35
C VAL A 88 -9.36 -13.00 -13.70
N ALA A 89 -10.31 -12.26 -14.29
CA ALA A 89 -10.83 -12.58 -15.62
C ALA A 89 -9.71 -12.62 -16.67
N MET A 90 -8.87 -11.57 -16.71
CA MET A 90 -7.77 -11.46 -17.66
C MET A 90 -6.72 -12.57 -17.47
N ILE A 91 -6.29 -12.82 -16.23
CA ILE A 91 -5.17 -13.74 -15.98
C ILE A 91 -5.56 -15.21 -16.18
N VAL A 92 -6.82 -15.55 -15.89
CA VAL A 92 -7.38 -16.88 -16.17
C VAL A 92 -7.33 -17.16 -17.66
N ASP A 93 -7.78 -16.21 -18.50
CA ASP A 93 -7.75 -16.36 -19.95
C ASP A 93 -6.32 -16.39 -20.48
N ARG A 94 -5.47 -15.46 -20.00
CA ARG A 94 -4.07 -15.32 -20.43
C ARG A 94 -3.24 -16.58 -20.17
N LEU A 95 -3.42 -17.21 -19.02
CA LEU A 95 -2.67 -18.40 -18.61
C LEU A 95 -3.44 -19.71 -18.82
N LYS A 96 -4.66 -19.64 -19.37
CA LYS A 96 -5.56 -20.78 -19.57
C LYS A 96 -5.78 -21.59 -18.29
N LEU A 97 -5.99 -20.89 -17.18
CA LEU A 97 -6.17 -21.53 -15.88
C LEU A 97 -7.53 -22.24 -15.82
N GLY A 98 -7.55 -23.41 -15.19
CA GLY A 98 -8.76 -24.22 -15.05
C GLY A 98 -8.76 -25.05 -13.78
N THR A 99 -9.62 -26.07 -13.74
CA THR A 99 -9.80 -26.96 -12.57
C THR A 99 -8.57 -27.79 -12.21
N HIS A 100 -7.58 -27.86 -13.11
CA HIS A 100 -6.30 -28.55 -12.90
C HIS A 100 -5.15 -27.60 -12.53
N SER A 101 -5.42 -26.30 -12.50
CA SER A 101 -4.46 -25.28 -12.06
C SER A 101 -4.51 -25.13 -10.54
N ASN A 102 -3.45 -24.58 -9.97
CA ASN A 102 -3.38 -24.16 -8.57
C ASN A 102 -2.90 -22.72 -8.48
N VAL A 103 -3.69 -21.87 -7.84
CA VAL A 103 -3.39 -20.45 -7.62
C VAL A 103 -3.04 -20.22 -6.17
N ILE A 104 -1.97 -19.49 -5.89
CA ILE A 104 -1.64 -19.07 -4.53
C ILE A 104 -1.62 -17.55 -4.47
N GLU A 105 -2.30 -16.95 -3.50
CA GLU A 105 -2.16 -15.52 -3.18
C GLU A 105 -1.45 -15.36 -1.83
N VAL A 106 -0.32 -14.65 -1.83
CA VAL A 106 0.41 -14.29 -0.61
C VAL A 106 -0.10 -12.94 -0.09
N ALA A 107 -0.40 -12.88 1.20
CA ALA A 107 -1.15 -11.79 1.85
C ALA A 107 -2.54 -11.60 1.22
N ALA A 108 -3.34 -12.68 1.23
CA ALA A 108 -4.65 -12.73 0.57
C ALA A 108 -5.73 -11.85 1.23
N ASN A 109 -5.45 -11.26 2.39
CA ASN A 109 -6.35 -10.40 3.14
C ASN A 109 -7.72 -11.09 3.35
N ASP A 110 -8.82 -10.36 3.17
CA ASP A 110 -10.18 -10.84 3.34
C ASP A 110 -10.70 -11.65 2.14
N GLY A 111 -9.80 -12.17 1.29
CA GLY A 111 -10.14 -12.99 0.13
C GLY A 111 -10.78 -12.21 -1.00
N TYR A 112 -10.60 -10.87 -1.04
CA TYR A 112 -11.17 -9.98 -2.07
C TYR A 112 -10.89 -10.44 -3.51
N LEU A 113 -9.73 -11.06 -3.77
CA LEU A 113 -9.31 -11.52 -5.08
C LEU A 113 -9.60 -13.02 -5.27
N LEU A 114 -9.17 -13.88 -4.35
CA LEU A 114 -9.35 -15.34 -4.48
C LEU A 114 -10.79 -15.79 -4.59
N GLN A 115 -11.76 -15.05 -4.05
CA GLN A 115 -13.19 -15.37 -4.24
C GLN A 115 -13.58 -15.53 -5.73
N TYR A 116 -12.92 -14.81 -6.64
CA TYR A 116 -13.22 -14.88 -8.07
C TYR A 116 -12.62 -16.11 -8.76
N PHE A 117 -11.56 -16.72 -8.18
CA PHE A 117 -11.06 -18.02 -8.59
C PHE A 117 -11.97 -19.14 -8.07
N VAL A 118 -12.42 -19.05 -6.81
CA VAL A 118 -13.39 -19.97 -6.21
C VAL A 118 -14.69 -20.02 -7.03
N GLN A 119 -15.24 -18.86 -7.43
CA GLN A 119 -16.43 -18.79 -8.28
C GLN A 119 -16.27 -19.47 -9.65
N ARG A 120 -15.03 -19.61 -10.14
CA ARG A 120 -14.70 -20.27 -11.40
C ARG A 120 -14.34 -21.76 -11.23
N GLY A 121 -14.37 -22.27 -10.00
CA GLY A 121 -13.96 -23.64 -9.69
C GLY A 121 -12.47 -23.89 -9.88
N ILE A 122 -11.64 -22.84 -9.87
CA ILE A 122 -10.18 -22.96 -9.98
C ILE A 122 -9.61 -23.16 -8.57
N PRO A 123 -8.86 -24.25 -8.30
CA PRO A 123 -8.21 -24.46 -7.01
C PRO A 123 -7.30 -23.30 -6.63
N CYS A 124 -7.45 -22.81 -5.40
CA CYS A 124 -6.61 -21.75 -4.87
C CYS A 124 -6.36 -21.85 -3.36
N LEU A 125 -5.25 -21.27 -2.91
CA LEU A 125 -4.89 -21.13 -1.50
C LEU A 125 -4.41 -19.71 -1.22
N GLY A 126 -5.00 -19.04 -0.24
CA GLY A 126 -4.48 -17.78 0.28
C GLY A 126 -3.59 -18.00 1.51
N ILE A 127 -2.56 -17.16 1.66
CA ILE A 127 -1.69 -17.13 2.84
C ILE A 127 -1.89 -15.76 3.49
N GLU A 128 -2.39 -15.72 4.71
CA GLU A 128 -2.77 -14.48 5.39
C GLU A 128 -2.50 -14.58 6.91
N PRO A 129 -1.53 -13.83 7.46
CA PRO A 129 -1.20 -13.93 8.87
C PRO A 129 -2.26 -13.33 9.81
N ALA A 130 -3.04 -12.34 9.38
CA ALA A 130 -4.00 -11.66 10.25
C ALA A 130 -5.31 -12.45 10.38
N GLU A 131 -5.66 -12.80 11.62
CA GLU A 131 -6.80 -13.67 11.91
C GLU A 131 -8.14 -13.09 11.43
N GLY A 132 -8.37 -11.79 11.62
CA GLY A 132 -9.63 -11.14 11.25
C GLY A 132 -9.93 -11.21 9.75
N THR A 133 -8.94 -10.93 8.92
CA THR A 133 -9.03 -10.99 7.46
C THR A 133 -9.07 -12.44 6.97
N ALA A 134 -8.27 -13.34 7.55
CA ALA A 134 -8.30 -14.76 7.24
C ALA A 134 -9.69 -15.38 7.49
N ARG A 135 -10.33 -15.09 8.63
CA ARG A 135 -11.69 -15.55 8.93
C ARG A 135 -12.73 -14.98 7.95
N ALA A 136 -12.60 -13.71 7.56
CA ALA A 136 -13.48 -13.08 6.59
C ALA A 136 -13.35 -13.72 5.19
N ALA A 137 -12.14 -14.10 4.79
CA ALA A 137 -11.88 -14.84 3.56
C ALA A 137 -12.50 -16.26 3.60
N GLN A 138 -12.31 -16.98 4.71
CA GLN A 138 -12.92 -18.31 4.92
C GLN A 138 -14.44 -18.27 4.86
N ALA A 139 -15.07 -17.22 5.41
CA ALA A 139 -16.52 -17.02 5.31
C ALA A 139 -17.02 -16.84 3.87
N LYS A 140 -16.15 -16.44 2.93
CA LYS A 140 -16.42 -16.38 1.48
C LYS A 140 -16.13 -17.70 0.76
N GLY A 141 -15.77 -18.76 1.50
CA GLY A 141 -15.38 -20.05 0.94
C GLY A 141 -13.96 -20.11 0.37
N VAL A 142 -13.11 -19.12 0.67
CA VAL A 142 -11.71 -19.11 0.22
C VAL A 142 -10.85 -19.96 1.16
N PRO A 143 -10.10 -20.96 0.66
CA PRO A 143 -9.12 -21.68 1.46
C PRO A 143 -7.98 -20.75 1.89
N ILE A 144 -7.72 -20.68 3.21
CA ILE A 144 -6.71 -19.79 3.79
C ILE A 144 -5.82 -20.54 4.77
N MET A 145 -4.51 -20.30 4.65
CA MET A 145 -3.50 -20.68 5.62
C MET A 145 -3.06 -19.44 6.42
N MET A 146 -3.26 -19.48 7.74
CA MET A 146 -2.82 -18.40 8.63
C MET A 146 -1.33 -18.52 8.95
N ALA A 147 -0.49 -17.85 8.16
CA ALA A 147 0.97 -17.87 8.32
C ALA A 147 1.63 -16.64 7.67
N PHE A 148 2.81 -16.27 8.18
CA PHE A 148 3.72 -15.40 7.43
C PHE A 148 4.39 -16.19 6.30
N PHE A 149 4.59 -15.52 5.16
CA PHE A 149 5.23 -16.13 4.00
C PHE A 149 6.73 -15.84 3.96
N GLY A 150 7.48 -16.85 3.56
CA GLY A 150 8.93 -16.82 3.47
C GLY A 150 9.48 -18.10 2.83
N GLN A 151 10.79 -18.23 2.75
CA GLN A 151 11.42 -19.36 2.06
C GLN A 151 11.05 -20.72 2.68
N ALA A 152 10.99 -20.79 4.00
CA ALA A 152 10.64 -22.02 4.73
C ALA A 152 9.23 -22.51 4.37
N LEU A 153 8.25 -21.61 4.36
CA LEU A 153 6.87 -21.93 3.99
C LEU A 153 6.76 -22.34 2.52
N GLY A 154 7.40 -21.59 1.61
CA GLY A 154 7.39 -21.91 0.18
C GLY A 154 7.97 -23.31 -0.12
N LYS A 155 9.07 -23.69 0.55
CA LYS A 155 9.65 -25.04 0.44
C LYS A 155 8.72 -26.12 0.98
N ARG A 156 8.07 -25.87 2.12
CA ARG A 156 7.13 -26.83 2.72
C ARG A 156 5.96 -27.11 1.78
N LEU A 157 5.32 -26.07 1.26
CA LEU A 157 4.21 -26.20 0.31
C LEU A 157 4.62 -26.94 -0.96
N ALA A 158 5.84 -26.71 -1.47
CA ALA A 158 6.35 -27.43 -2.63
C ALA A 158 6.51 -28.94 -2.37
N VAL A 159 7.04 -29.33 -1.20
CA VAL A 159 7.16 -30.75 -0.78
C VAL A 159 5.79 -31.40 -0.60
N GLU A 160 4.80 -30.64 -0.11
CA GLU A 160 3.41 -31.08 0.04
C GLU A 160 2.65 -31.15 -1.31
N GLY A 161 3.31 -30.86 -2.44
CA GLY A 161 2.70 -30.90 -3.77
C GLY A 161 1.78 -29.72 -4.08
N GLN A 162 1.80 -28.66 -3.25
CA GLN A 162 0.96 -27.47 -3.39
C GLN A 162 1.65 -26.35 -4.19
N GLN A 163 2.40 -26.69 -5.22
CA GLN A 163 3.07 -25.68 -6.05
C GLN A 163 2.05 -24.91 -6.91
N ALA A 164 2.35 -23.64 -7.21
CA ALA A 164 1.46 -22.73 -7.92
C ALA A 164 1.74 -22.68 -9.43
N ASP A 165 0.69 -22.76 -10.26
CA ASP A 165 0.73 -22.34 -11.66
C ASP A 165 0.70 -20.81 -11.78
N LEU A 166 -0.03 -20.15 -10.87
CA LEU A 166 -0.05 -18.70 -10.71
C LEU A 166 0.16 -18.35 -9.24
N LEU A 167 1.20 -17.58 -8.95
CA LEU A 167 1.51 -17.04 -7.63
C LEU A 167 1.30 -15.53 -7.64
N ILE A 168 0.46 -15.03 -6.75
CA ILE A 168 0.00 -13.63 -6.73
C ILE A 168 0.46 -12.99 -5.43
N GLY A 169 0.92 -11.74 -5.49
CA GLY A 169 1.10 -10.91 -4.31
C GLY A 169 0.79 -9.46 -4.64
N ASN A 170 -0.33 -8.95 -4.12
CA ASN A 170 -0.74 -7.57 -4.35
C ASN A 170 -0.45 -6.72 -3.10
N ASN A 171 0.25 -5.61 -3.31
CA ASN A 171 0.65 -4.66 -2.27
C ASN A 171 1.44 -5.28 -1.11
N VAL A 172 2.03 -6.47 -1.25
CA VAL A 172 2.77 -7.13 -0.16
C VAL A 172 4.29 -6.97 -0.26
N LEU A 173 4.85 -6.84 -1.47
CA LEU A 173 6.31 -6.79 -1.67
C LEU A 173 6.97 -5.58 -0.97
N ALA A 174 6.24 -4.48 -0.82
CA ALA A 174 6.69 -3.31 -0.07
C ALA A 174 6.68 -3.51 1.45
N HIS A 175 5.89 -4.47 1.95
CA HIS A 175 5.60 -4.70 3.36
C HIS A 175 6.47 -5.79 4.01
N VAL A 176 7.38 -6.41 3.25
CA VAL A 176 8.22 -7.50 3.76
C VAL A 176 9.55 -6.95 4.28
N PRO A 177 9.89 -7.20 5.57
CA PRO A 177 11.20 -6.81 6.10
C PRO A 177 12.32 -7.57 5.39
N ASP A 178 12.26 -8.90 5.34
CA ASP A 178 13.22 -9.71 4.59
C ASP A 178 12.72 -9.97 3.17
N ILE A 179 12.99 -9.02 2.28
CA ILE A 179 12.56 -9.08 0.88
C ILE A 179 13.24 -10.21 0.10
N ASN A 180 14.45 -10.63 0.52
CA ASN A 180 15.17 -11.71 -0.13
C ASN A 180 14.56 -13.07 0.25
N ASP A 181 14.28 -13.30 1.54
CA ASP A 181 13.60 -14.52 2.01
C ASP A 181 12.21 -14.66 1.38
N PHE A 182 11.47 -13.56 1.32
CA PHE A 182 10.15 -13.53 0.68
C PHE A 182 10.20 -13.98 -0.78
N VAL A 183 11.06 -13.37 -1.60
CA VAL A 183 11.19 -13.72 -3.03
C VAL A 183 11.78 -15.13 -3.23
N ALA A 184 12.65 -15.59 -2.32
CA ALA A 184 13.12 -16.97 -2.32
C ALA A 184 11.98 -17.97 -2.03
N GLY A 185 11.01 -17.61 -1.18
CA GLY A 185 9.77 -18.36 -0.98
C GLY A 185 8.91 -18.42 -2.23
N LEU A 186 8.78 -17.30 -2.95
CA LEU A 186 8.04 -17.26 -4.21
C LEU A 186 8.61 -18.28 -5.22
N LYS A 187 9.93 -18.26 -5.40
CA LYS A 187 10.62 -19.21 -6.26
C LYS A 187 10.39 -20.66 -5.83
N ALA A 188 10.43 -20.94 -4.53
CA ALA A 188 10.31 -22.30 -4.02
C ALA A 188 8.93 -22.93 -4.29
N VAL A 189 7.85 -22.17 -4.12
CA VAL A 189 6.48 -22.66 -4.29
C VAL A 189 5.99 -22.61 -5.75
N LEU A 190 6.70 -21.92 -6.63
CA LEU A 190 6.32 -21.81 -8.04
C LEU A 190 6.60 -23.11 -8.81
N LYS A 191 5.62 -23.59 -9.59
CA LYS A 191 5.85 -24.71 -10.54
C LYS A 191 6.92 -24.34 -11.58
N PRO A 192 7.53 -25.32 -12.27
CA PRO A 192 8.53 -25.06 -13.32
C PRO A 192 8.08 -24.07 -14.40
N ASP A 193 6.80 -24.17 -14.82
CA ASP A 193 6.16 -23.28 -15.79
C ASP A 193 5.21 -22.27 -15.14
N GLY A 194 5.30 -22.10 -13.82
CA GLY A 194 4.45 -21.16 -13.09
C GLY A 194 4.81 -19.70 -13.38
N ILE A 195 3.83 -18.82 -13.19
CA ILE A 195 3.98 -17.37 -13.30
C ILE A 195 3.78 -16.71 -11.93
N VAL A 196 4.66 -15.77 -11.60
CA VAL A 196 4.47 -14.86 -10.47
C VAL A 196 3.91 -13.54 -10.99
N THR A 197 2.89 -13.01 -10.33
CA THR A 197 2.46 -11.62 -10.50
C THR A 197 2.59 -10.86 -9.19
N MET A 198 3.31 -9.75 -9.19
CA MET A 198 3.37 -8.85 -8.03
C MET A 198 2.87 -7.46 -8.40
N GLU A 199 1.92 -6.94 -7.64
CA GLU A 199 1.45 -5.55 -7.75
C GLU A 199 2.00 -4.70 -6.59
N PHE A 200 2.54 -3.53 -6.86
CA PHE A 200 3.05 -2.60 -5.83
C PHE A 200 3.10 -1.15 -6.32
N PRO A 201 2.99 -0.16 -5.41
CA PRO A 201 3.15 1.25 -5.74
C PRO A 201 4.50 1.57 -6.40
N HIS A 202 4.47 2.41 -7.43
CA HIS A 202 5.65 2.71 -8.24
C HIS A 202 6.43 3.91 -7.65
N LEU A 203 7.72 3.72 -7.36
CA LEU A 203 8.59 4.79 -6.84
C LEU A 203 8.62 6.03 -7.74
N LEU A 204 8.58 5.85 -9.07
CA LEU A 204 8.55 6.98 -10.01
C LEU A 204 7.33 7.87 -9.77
N ARG A 205 6.15 7.26 -9.60
CA ARG A 205 4.89 7.97 -9.36
C ARG A 205 4.89 8.65 -8.00
N LEU A 206 5.43 7.99 -6.97
CA LEU A 206 5.61 8.59 -5.65
C LEU A 206 6.39 9.90 -5.73
N LEU A 207 7.51 9.92 -6.47
CA LEU A 207 8.35 11.11 -6.62
C LEU A 207 7.70 12.17 -7.51
N GLN A 208 7.10 11.78 -8.64
CA GLN A 208 6.45 12.71 -9.57
C GLN A 208 5.23 13.40 -8.97
N GLU A 209 4.50 12.70 -8.11
CA GLU A 209 3.22 13.15 -7.56
C GLU A 209 3.28 13.39 -6.05
N ASN A 210 4.47 13.60 -5.47
CA ASN A 210 4.65 13.92 -4.05
C ASN A 210 3.85 13.02 -3.09
N GLN A 211 3.74 11.72 -3.38
CA GLN A 211 2.88 10.79 -2.63
C GLN A 211 3.56 10.32 -1.33
N PHE A 212 4.17 11.24 -0.61
CA PHE A 212 4.94 10.95 0.61
C PHE A 212 4.05 10.44 1.74
N ASP A 213 2.74 10.68 1.67
CA ASP A 213 1.78 10.15 2.62
C ASP A 213 1.67 8.62 2.51
N THR A 214 2.08 8.02 1.40
CA THR A 214 2.25 6.56 1.26
C THR A 214 3.45 6.01 2.02
N ILE A 215 4.22 6.86 2.71
CA ILE A 215 5.36 6.45 3.54
C ILE A 215 4.85 6.25 4.97
N TYR A 216 4.91 5.03 5.47
CA TYR A 216 4.56 4.66 6.85
C TYR A 216 5.27 3.36 7.25
N HIS A 217 5.28 3.01 8.53
CA HIS A 217 6.15 1.95 9.07
C HIS A 217 5.89 0.55 8.51
N GLU A 218 4.68 0.28 8.03
CA GLU A 218 4.34 -0.97 7.35
C GLU A 218 4.94 -1.05 5.94
N HIS A 219 5.27 0.08 5.30
CA HIS A 219 5.99 0.16 4.03
C HIS A 219 7.50 0.22 4.25
N TYR A 220 8.12 -0.95 4.26
CA TYR A 220 9.56 -1.07 4.38
C TYR A 220 10.27 -0.62 3.10
N SER A 221 9.76 -0.99 1.92
CA SER A 221 10.42 -0.80 0.62
C SER A 221 9.59 0.07 -0.34
N TYR A 222 10.24 0.93 -1.12
CA TYR A 222 9.62 1.73 -2.18
C TYR A 222 10.29 1.38 -3.50
N LEU A 223 9.50 0.87 -4.45
CA LEU A 223 10.00 -0.04 -5.48
C LEU A 223 9.94 0.57 -6.88
N SER A 224 11.07 0.51 -7.58
CA SER A 224 11.16 0.69 -9.04
C SER A 224 11.21 -0.68 -9.73
N LEU A 225 10.92 -0.73 -11.03
CA LEU A 225 11.08 -1.92 -11.84
C LEU A 225 12.53 -2.41 -11.83
N GLN A 226 13.50 -1.49 -11.97
CA GLN A 226 14.92 -1.84 -11.93
C GLN A 226 15.30 -2.58 -10.64
N VAL A 227 14.88 -2.07 -9.48
CA VAL A 227 15.15 -2.70 -8.17
C VAL A 227 14.48 -4.07 -8.07
N VAL A 228 13.23 -4.18 -8.51
CA VAL A 228 12.49 -5.45 -8.48
C VAL A 228 13.13 -6.50 -9.37
N GLN A 229 13.62 -6.12 -10.56
CA GLN A 229 14.41 -7.01 -11.42
C GLN A 229 15.66 -7.53 -10.74
N GLN A 230 16.41 -6.68 -10.03
CA GLN A 230 17.60 -7.08 -9.29
C GLN A 230 17.27 -8.09 -8.19
N ILE A 231 16.23 -7.82 -7.40
CA ILE A 231 15.76 -8.71 -6.32
C ILE A 231 15.34 -10.07 -6.89
N PHE A 232 14.52 -10.08 -7.94
CA PHE A 232 14.03 -11.31 -8.55
C PHE A 232 15.17 -12.11 -9.17
N THR A 233 16.07 -11.45 -9.92
CA THR A 233 17.21 -12.08 -10.58
C THR A 233 18.14 -12.74 -9.55
N ALA A 234 18.42 -12.06 -8.43
CA ALA A 234 19.24 -12.61 -7.35
C ALA A 234 18.66 -13.90 -6.76
N GLN A 235 17.34 -14.08 -6.81
CA GLN A 235 16.66 -15.30 -6.37
C GLN A 235 16.42 -16.30 -7.50
N GLY A 236 16.82 -16.02 -8.74
CA GLY A 236 16.65 -16.91 -9.89
C GLY A 236 15.28 -16.85 -10.54
N LEU A 237 14.59 -15.71 -10.40
CA LEU A 237 13.38 -15.36 -11.14
C LEU A 237 13.69 -14.23 -12.14
N THR A 238 13.03 -14.26 -13.30
CA THR A 238 13.18 -13.24 -14.36
C THR A 238 11.84 -12.54 -14.54
N VAL A 239 11.83 -11.21 -14.42
CA VAL A 239 10.68 -10.38 -14.80
C VAL A 239 10.69 -10.23 -16.32
N PHE A 240 9.62 -10.70 -16.98
CA PHE A 240 9.52 -10.69 -18.45
C PHE A 240 8.43 -9.74 -18.96
N ASP A 241 7.51 -9.28 -18.12
CA ASP A 241 6.46 -8.34 -18.53
C ASP A 241 6.07 -7.42 -17.39
N VAL A 242 5.48 -6.26 -17.72
CA VAL A 242 5.04 -5.26 -16.75
C VAL A 242 3.81 -4.50 -17.26
N GLU A 243 2.92 -4.14 -16.33
CA GLU A 243 1.78 -3.26 -16.54
C GLU A 243 1.88 -2.06 -15.60
N GLU A 244 1.65 -0.86 -16.12
CA GLU A 244 1.38 0.32 -15.30
C GLU A 244 -0.12 0.35 -14.96
N LEU A 245 -0.44 0.56 -13.69
CA LEU A 245 -1.79 0.57 -13.15
C LEU A 245 -2.06 1.89 -12.44
N THR A 246 -3.30 2.37 -12.46
CA THR A 246 -3.71 3.60 -11.74
C THR A 246 -4.00 3.36 -10.26
N THR A 247 -3.96 2.10 -9.82
CA THR A 247 -4.25 1.72 -8.44
C THR A 247 -3.27 2.34 -7.46
N HIS A 248 -3.77 2.72 -6.29
CA HIS A 248 -2.98 3.30 -5.19
C HIS A 248 -2.14 4.53 -5.56
N GLY A 249 -2.53 5.27 -6.60
CA GLY A 249 -1.79 6.45 -7.07
C GLY A 249 -0.76 6.16 -8.15
N GLY A 250 -0.75 4.96 -8.72
CA GLY A 250 0.25 4.56 -9.69
C GLY A 250 1.04 3.38 -9.16
N SER A 251 0.76 2.21 -9.72
CA SER A 251 1.38 0.94 -9.34
C SER A 251 1.95 0.24 -10.57
N LEU A 252 2.87 -0.68 -10.33
CA LEU A 252 3.30 -1.65 -11.32
C LEU A 252 2.71 -3.00 -10.98
N ARG A 253 2.33 -3.77 -12.01
CA ARG A 253 2.20 -5.23 -11.91
C ARG A 253 3.26 -5.88 -12.77
N VAL A 254 4.19 -6.59 -12.14
CA VAL A 254 5.24 -7.34 -12.83
C VAL A 254 4.84 -8.79 -13.01
N TYR A 255 5.29 -9.40 -14.10
CA TYR A 255 5.17 -10.82 -14.37
C TYR A 255 6.56 -11.45 -14.37
N ALA A 256 6.73 -12.50 -13.59
CA ALA A 256 8.00 -13.20 -13.49
C ALA A 256 7.86 -14.72 -13.59
N THR A 257 8.96 -15.38 -13.93
CA THR A 257 9.06 -16.84 -14.04
C THR A 257 10.44 -17.30 -13.56
N HIS A 258 10.65 -18.60 -13.41
CA HIS A 258 11.99 -19.18 -13.29
C HIS A 258 12.88 -18.76 -14.47
N ASN A 259 14.14 -18.39 -14.20
CA ASN A 259 15.10 -18.00 -15.24
C ASN A 259 15.26 -19.07 -16.35
N LYS A 260 15.17 -20.35 -15.97
CA LYS A 260 15.36 -21.48 -16.88
C LYS A 260 14.26 -21.60 -17.95
N ARG A 261 13.09 -20.98 -17.74
CA ARG A 261 12.01 -20.99 -18.73
C ARG A 261 12.37 -20.18 -19.98
N GLY A 262 13.29 -19.20 -19.87
CA GLY A 262 13.81 -18.46 -21.00
C GLY A 262 12.80 -17.51 -21.67
N GLU A 263 11.83 -16.99 -20.91
CA GLU A 263 10.89 -15.99 -21.41
C GLU A 263 11.63 -14.72 -21.87
N THR A 264 11.26 -14.21 -23.04
CA THR A 264 11.83 -12.96 -23.57
C THR A 264 11.08 -11.78 -22.96
N ALA A 265 11.82 -10.80 -22.44
CA ALA A 265 11.22 -9.58 -21.92
C ALA A 265 10.42 -8.84 -23.00
N THR A 266 9.20 -8.42 -22.67
CA THR A 266 8.37 -7.62 -23.58
C THR A 266 8.95 -6.22 -23.77
N ALA A 267 8.56 -5.55 -24.85
CA ALA A 267 8.96 -4.15 -25.09
C ALA A 267 8.54 -3.19 -23.95
N ARG A 268 7.49 -3.55 -23.18
CA ARG A 268 7.01 -2.76 -22.03
C ARG A 268 8.05 -2.68 -20.92
N VAL A 269 8.78 -3.77 -20.67
CA VAL A 269 9.87 -3.80 -19.68
C VAL A 269 10.95 -2.81 -20.06
N GLY A 270 11.42 -2.86 -21.32
CA GLY A 270 12.44 -1.94 -21.82
C GLY A 270 11.99 -0.47 -21.79
N ALA A 271 10.76 -0.19 -22.20
CA ALA A 271 10.20 1.17 -22.19
C ALA A 271 10.12 1.75 -20.76
N LEU A 272 9.68 0.95 -19.78
CA LEU A 272 9.56 1.40 -18.40
C LEU A 272 10.93 1.61 -17.74
N LEU A 273 11.90 0.72 -17.98
CA LEU A 273 13.28 0.90 -17.50
C LEU A 273 13.90 2.18 -18.08
N GLN A 274 13.67 2.47 -19.36
CA GLN A 274 14.14 3.71 -19.97
C GLN A 274 13.48 4.94 -19.33
N ALA A 275 12.18 4.86 -18.99
CA ALA A 275 11.49 5.95 -18.29
C ALA A 275 12.06 6.18 -16.88
N GLU A 276 12.36 5.11 -16.14
CA GLU A 276 13.01 5.19 -14.81
C GLU A 276 14.43 5.79 -14.90
N GLU A 277 15.20 5.40 -15.90
CA GLU A 277 16.54 5.93 -16.16
C GLU A 277 16.50 7.40 -16.57
N ASN A 278 15.59 7.78 -17.48
CA ASN A 278 15.43 9.16 -17.94
C ASN A 278 15.02 10.11 -16.80
N TYR A 279 14.24 9.63 -15.85
CA TYR A 279 13.90 10.38 -14.64
C TYR A 279 15.07 10.44 -13.64
N GLY A 280 16.02 9.51 -13.73
CA GLY A 280 17.22 9.47 -12.90
C GLY A 280 17.06 8.66 -11.61
N LEU A 281 16.18 7.65 -11.55
CA LEU A 281 16.00 6.81 -10.35
C LEU A 281 17.29 6.09 -9.91
N ASN A 282 18.24 5.93 -10.83
CA ASN A 282 19.58 5.39 -10.61
C ASN A 282 20.63 6.48 -10.32
N MET A 283 20.23 7.68 -9.92
CA MET A 283 21.12 8.80 -9.62
C MET A 283 20.79 9.41 -8.26
N PRO A 284 21.77 9.86 -7.44
CA PRO A 284 21.49 10.49 -6.16
C PRO A 284 20.69 11.80 -6.28
N MET A 285 20.85 12.52 -7.39
CA MET A 285 20.30 13.85 -7.59
C MET A 285 18.76 13.86 -7.59
N VAL A 286 18.10 12.81 -8.07
CA VAL A 286 16.62 12.76 -8.12
C VAL A 286 15.99 12.75 -6.72
N TYR A 287 16.72 12.23 -5.74
CA TYR A 287 16.26 12.13 -4.36
C TYR A 287 16.56 13.42 -3.56
N GLN A 288 17.46 14.26 -4.08
CA GLN A 288 17.78 15.55 -3.46
C GLN A 288 16.62 16.53 -3.68
N GLY A 289 16.25 17.27 -2.64
CA GLY A 289 15.18 18.28 -2.71
C GLY A 289 13.76 17.72 -2.57
N PHE A 290 13.56 16.39 -2.56
CA PHE A 290 12.23 15.81 -2.30
C PHE A 290 11.69 16.22 -0.92
N GLN A 291 12.56 16.32 0.09
CA GLN A 291 12.20 16.85 1.41
C GLN A 291 11.53 18.23 1.35
N GLU A 292 12.00 19.12 0.46
CA GLU A 292 11.42 20.46 0.31
C GLU A 292 10.06 20.44 -0.39
N GLN A 293 9.87 19.52 -1.35
CA GLN A 293 8.57 19.31 -1.98
C GLN A 293 7.55 18.80 -0.95
N VAL A 294 7.96 17.85 -0.10
CA VAL A 294 7.15 17.33 1.01
C VAL A 294 6.84 18.41 2.04
N ASN A 295 7.83 19.23 2.42
CA ASN A 295 7.62 20.40 3.29
C ASN A 295 6.61 21.38 2.72
N ARG A 296 6.67 21.63 1.40
CA ARG A 296 5.74 22.52 0.72
C ARG A 296 4.31 22.02 0.83
N VAL A 297 4.05 20.75 0.51
CA VAL A 297 2.70 20.16 0.62
C VAL A 297 2.18 20.26 2.06
N LYS A 298 3.01 19.92 3.05
CA LYS A 298 2.71 20.07 4.47
C LYS A 298 2.28 21.50 4.82
N ASN A 299 3.08 22.48 4.39
CA ASN A 299 2.86 23.89 4.70
C ASN A 299 1.60 24.45 4.00
N GLU A 300 1.34 24.04 2.75
CA GLU A 300 0.13 24.42 2.00
C GLU A 300 -1.14 23.90 2.69
N LEU A 301 -1.14 22.64 3.15
CA LEU A 301 -2.26 22.08 3.92
C LEU A 301 -2.50 22.85 5.23
N LEU A 302 -1.44 23.14 6.00
CA LEU A 302 -1.58 23.90 7.25
C LEU A 302 -2.09 25.31 7.01
N ALA A 303 -1.53 26.02 6.02
CA ALA A 303 -1.97 27.36 5.67
C ALA A 303 -3.46 27.37 5.29
N PHE A 304 -3.90 26.39 4.51
CA PHE A 304 -5.31 26.21 4.18
C PHE A 304 -6.18 26.02 5.42
N LEU A 305 -5.89 25.03 6.28
CA LEU A 305 -6.70 24.74 7.46
C LEU A 305 -6.79 25.94 8.42
N LEU A 306 -5.67 26.63 8.64
CA LEU A 306 -5.61 27.85 9.46
C LEU A 306 -6.47 28.97 8.86
N GLU A 307 -6.39 29.18 7.55
CA GLU A 307 -7.18 30.21 6.88
C GLU A 307 -8.69 29.91 6.95
N ARG A 308 -9.10 28.66 6.73
CA ARG A 308 -10.52 28.26 6.89
C ARG A 308 -11.02 28.49 8.31
N LYS A 309 -10.23 28.13 9.32
CA LYS A 309 -10.55 28.38 10.72
C LYS A 309 -10.68 29.88 11.02
N ARG A 310 -9.78 30.73 10.50
CA ARG A 310 -9.87 32.20 10.66
C ARG A 310 -11.13 32.78 10.02
N GLN A 311 -11.57 32.20 8.90
CA GLN A 311 -12.82 32.56 8.23
C GLN A 311 -14.07 32.01 8.93
N GLY A 312 -13.94 31.27 10.04
CA GLY A 312 -15.06 30.64 10.74
C GLY A 312 -15.65 29.45 9.98
N LYS A 313 -14.92 28.90 9.02
CA LYS A 313 -15.38 27.82 8.14
C LYS A 313 -14.91 26.46 8.63
N LYS A 314 -15.74 25.45 8.40
CA LYS A 314 -15.58 24.11 8.93
C LYS A 314 -14.98 23.18 7.90
N VAL A 315 -13.79 22.67 8.20
CA VAL A 315 -13.14 21.61 7.44
C VAL A 315 -13.24 20.30 8.20
N VAL A 316 -13.63 19.22 7.52
CA VAL A 316 -13.70 17.86 8.09
C VAL A 316 -12.94 16.88 7.22
N GLY A 317 -12.50 15.75 7.77
CA GLY A 317 -11.82 14.72 6.98
C GLY A 317 -12.78 13.65 6.47
N TYR A 318 -12.42 13.01 5.36
CA TYR A 318 -13.02 11.75 4.91
C TYR A 318 -11.93 10.71 4.62
N GLY A 319 -12.14 9.49 5.12
CA GLY A 319 -11.27 8.34 5.02
C GLY A 319 -10.13 8.36 6.05
N ALA A 320 -10.28 7.61 7.13
CA ALA A 320 -9.25 7.33 8.12
C ALA A 320 -8.23 6.31 7.57
N ALA A 321 -7.57 6.62 6.46
CA ALA A 321 -6.58 5.74 5.82
C ALA A 321 -5.18 5.91 6.44
N ALA A 322 -4.37 4.84 6.42
CA ALA A 322 -2.98 4.84 6.90
C ALA A 322 -2.17 6.04 6.38
N LYS A 323 -2.23 6.28 5.07
CA LYS A 323 -1.57 7.42 4.43
C LYS A 323 -2.05 8.79 4.93
N GLY A 324 -3.35 8.93 5.19
CA GLY A 324 -3.90 10.13 5.80
C GLY A 324 -3.28 10.41 7.15
N ASN A 325 -3.03 9.36 7.95
CA ASN A 325 -2.36 9.51 9.24
C ASN A 325 -0.92 9.99 9.10
N THR A 326 -0.16 9.53 8.10
CA THR A 326 1.18 10.08 7.81
C THR A 326 1.11 11.57 7.52
N LEU A 327 0.24 11.99 6.59
CA LEU A 327 0.07 13.39 6.21
C LEU A 327 -0.28 14.27 7.43
N LEU A 328 -1.29 13.86 8.20
CA LEU A 328 -1.79 14.63 9.34
C LEU A 328 -0.75 14.71 10.47
N ASN A 329 -0.05 13.61 10.77
CA ASN A 329 0.99 13.61 11.79
C ASN A 329 2.19 14.47 11.37
N TYR A 330 2.65 14.34 10.12
CA TYR A 330 3.76 15.14 9.61
C TYR A 330 3.44 16.64 9.57
N ALA A 331 2.20 16.99 9.23
CA ALA A 331 1.70 18.35 9.31
C ALA A 331 1.37 18.82 10.73
N GLY A 332 1.30 17.94 11.72
CA GLY A 332 0.90 18.31 13.08
C GLY A 332 -0.56 18.78 13.17
N VAL A 333 -1.44 18.27 12.31
CA VAL A 333 -2.87 18.59 12.33
C VAL A 333 -3.55 17.90 13.52
N LYS A 334 -4.37 18.67 14.24
CA LYS A 334 -5.05 18.26 15.47
C LYS A 334 -6.56 18.56 15.38
N PRO A 335 -7.38 18.09 16.36
CA PRO A 335 -8.84 18.26 16.32
C PRO A 335 -9.32 19.72 16.28
N ASP A 336 -8.48 20.68 16.63
CA ASP A 336 -8.82 22.09 16.55
C ASP A 336 -8.83 22.64 15.11
N LEU A 337 -8.15 21.97 14.17
CA LEU A 337 -8.12 22.28 12.74
C LEU A 337 -8.96 21.31 11.91
N LEU A 338 -9.05 20.04 12.34
CA LEU A 338 -9.82 18.99 11.67
C LEU A 338 -10.63 18.22 12.74
N PRO A 339 -11.87 18.63 13.06
CA PRO A 339 -12.59 18.17 14.25
C PRO A 339 -12.92 16.68 14.29
N TRP A 340 -13.10 16.07 13.12
CA TRP A 340 -13.38 14.64 12.98
C TRP A 340 -13.07 14.17 11.56
N VAL A 341 -12.89 12.86 11.41
CA VAL A 341 -12.77 12.18 10.11
C VAL A 341 -13.89 11.17 9.95
N ALA A 342 -14.68 11.27 8.88
CA ALA A 342 -15.66 10.26 8.52
C ALA A 342 -14.98 9.05 7.87
N ASP A 343 -15.39 7.83 8.19
CA ASP A 343 -14.90 6.62 7.50
C ASP A 343 -16.02 5.56 7.38
N ALA A 344 -16.10 4.89 6.23
CA ALA A 344 -17.12 3.87 5.95
C ALA A 344 -16.86 2.55 6.68
N ALA A 345 -15.62 2.27 7.10
CA ALA A 345 -15.27 1.05 7.81
C ALA A 345 -15.81 1.08 9.25
N LEU A 346 -16.81 0.24 9.54
CA LEU A 346 -17.41 0.09 10.87
C LEU A 346 -16.36 -0.22 11.96
N SER A 347 -15.30 -0.95 11.61
CA SER A 347 -14.21 -1.29 12.54
C SER A 347 -13.45 -0.08 13.06
N LYS A 348 -13.46 1.06 12.33
CA LYS A 348 -12.77 2.30 12.69
C LYS A 348 -13.67 3.32 13.38
N GLN A 349 -14.97 3.27 13.16
CA GLN A 349 -15.91 4.25 13.73
C GLN A 349 -15.91 4.18 15.27
N GLY A 350 -15.93 5.34 15.92
CA GLY A 350 -15.81 5.47 17.38
C GLY A 350 -14.39 5.36 17.93
N ARG A 351 -13.39 5.09 17.07
CA ARG A 351 -11.96 5.15 17.40
C ARG A 351 -11.39 6.54 17.10
N TYR A 352 -10.10 6.71 17.36
CA TYR A 352 -9.32 7.93 17.10
C TYR A 352 -8.13 7.62 16.21
N LEU A 353 -7.77 8.57 15.35
CA LEU A 353 -6.58 8.49 14.52
C LEU A 353 -5.30 8.46 15.39
N PRO A 354 -4.30 7.62 15.05
CA PRO A 354 -3.05 7.55 15.78
C PRO A 354 -2.29 8.89 15.70
N GLY A 355 -1.77 9.35 16.84
CA GLY A 355 -0.99 10.58 17.01
C GLY A 355 -1.76 11.89 16.93
N SER A 356 -2.66 12.07 15.94
CA SER A 356 -3.49 13.28 15.83
C SER A 356 -4.69 13.27 16.79
N HIS A 357 -5.15 12.08 17.19
CA HIS A 357 -6.30 11.84 18.08
C HIS A 357 -7.59 12.47 17.57
N ILE A 358 -7.72 12.61 16.26
CA ILE A 358 -8.95 13.07 15.63
C ILE A 358 -9.97 11.92 15.67
N PRO A 359 -11.21 12.15 16.17
CA PRO A 359 -12.21 11.10 16.27
C PRO A 359 -12.69 10.65 14.89
N ILE A 360 -12.94 9.35 14.76
CA ILE A 360 -13.46 8.72 13.56
C ILE A 360 -14.96 8.50 13.72
N VAL A 361 -15.74 8.99 12.75
CA VAL A 361 -17.21 9.06 12.84
C VAL A 361 -17.88 8.41 11.63
N HIS A 362 -19.19 8.18 11.73
CA HIS A 362 -19.99 7.71 10.61
C HIS A 362 -20.13 8.79 9.51
N PRO A 363 -20.09 8.44 8.21
CA PRO A 363 -20.23 9.38 7.10
C PRO A 363 -21.47 10.29 7.13
N ASP A 364 -22.59 9.81 7.68
CA ASP A 364 -23.85 10.60 7.79
C ASP A 364 -23.68 11.93 8.54
N ARG A 365 -22.65 12.03 9.39
CA ARG A 365 -22.33 13.28 10.09
C ARG A 365 -22.02 14.43 9.14
N ILE A 366 -21.53 14.15 7.92
CA ILE A 366 -21.31 15.15 6.87
C ILE A 366 -22.62 15.81 6.46
N ALA A 367 -23.67 15.03 6.22
CA ALA A 367 -24.98 15.57 5.83
C ALA A 367 -25.64 16.33 6.98
N ALA A 368 -25.46 15.87 8.21
CA ALA A 368 -26.02 16.49 9.41
C ALA A 368 -25.35 17.84 9.75
N GLU A 369 -24.04 17.94 9.57
CA GLU A 369 -23.27 19.12 10.00
C GLU A 369 -22.88 20.08 8.85
N GLN A 370 -23.14 19.70 7.59
CA GLN A 370 -22.97 20.52 6.38
C GLN A 370 -21.65 21.33 6.37
N PRO A 371 -20.48 20.67 6.43
CA PRO A 371 -19.19 21.36 6.47
C PRO A 371 -18.93 22.14 5.16
N ASP A 372 -18.12 23.20 5.27
CA ASP A 372 -17.69 24.00 4.11
C ASP A 372 -16.73 23.22 3.20
N ASP A 373 -15.86 22.41 3.79
CA ASP A 373 -14.85 21.63 3.06
C ASP A 373 -14.71 20.21 3.62
N VAL A 374 -14.58 19.24 2.72
CA VAL A 374 -14.29 17.84 3.01
C VAL A 374 -12.90 17.49 2.47
N LEU A 375 -11.93 17.35 3.37
CA LEU A 375 -10.58 16.89 3.06
C LEU A 375 -10.57 15.38 2.83
N ILE A 376 -10.45 14.95 1.58
CA ILE A 376 -10.31 13.55 1.19
C ILE A 376 -8.88 13.11 1.44
N LEU A 377 -8.67 12.33 2.50
CA LEU A 377 -7.36 11.78 2.87
C LEU A 377 -6.92 10.61 1.96
N PRO A 378 -7.79 9.66 1.58
CA PRO A 378 -7.46 8.67 0.56
C PRO A 378 -7.71 9.27 -0.83
N TRP A 379 -6.87 10.22 -1.23
CA TRP A 379 -6.96 10.93 -2.51
C TRP A 379 -6.95 10.00 -3.73
N ASN A 380 -6.38 8.80 -3.62
CA ASN A 380 -6.45 7.77 -4.66
C ASN A 380 -7.87 7.23 -4.92
N LEU A 381 -8.83 7.55 -4.05
CA LEU A 381 -10.26 7.25 -4.17
C LEU A 381 -11.09 8.53 -4.39
N ARG A 382 -10.46 9.65 -4.78
CA ARG A 382 -11.13 10.96 -4.89
C ARG A 382 -12.38 10.92 -5.74
N GLU A 383 -12.39 10.20 -6.86
CA GLU A 383 -13.54 10.11 -7.75
C GLU A 383 -14.69 9.33 -7.11
N GLU A 384 -14.42 8.14 -6.58
CA GLU A 384 -15.40 7.31 -5.87
C GLU A 384 -16.03 8.09 -4.70
N ILE A 385 -15.19 8.76 -3.89
CA ILE A 385 -15.64 9.51 -2.72
C ILE A 385 -16.41 10.77 -3.11
N SER A 386 -15.96 11.51 -4.13
CA SER A 386 -16.67 12.70 -4.60
C SER A 386 -18.05 12.34 -5.16
N GLN A 387 -18.18 11.19 -5.82
CA GLN A 387 -19.47 10.68 -6.28
C GLN A 387 -20.38 10.29 -5.11
N GLN A 388 -19.87 9.54 -4.13
CA GLN A 388 -20.61 9.16 -2.92
C GLN A 388 -21.10 10.37 -2.13
N LEU A 389 -20.29 11.42 -2.07
CA LEU A 389 -20.56 12.65 -1.33
C LEU A 389 -21.09 13.79 -2.21
N ALA A 390 -21.57 13.51 -3.43
CA ALA A 390 -22.04 14.55 -4.36
C ALA A 390 -23.15 15.44 -3.77
N PHE A 391 -23.85 14.95 -2.74
CA PHE A 391 -24.87 15.69 -1.99
C PHE A 391 -24.33 16.95 -1.28
N ILE A 392 -23.02 17.05 -1.00
CA ILE A 392 -22.46 18.25 -0.34
C ILE A 392 -22.60 19.52 -1.17
N ARG A 393 -22.74 19.38 -2.49
CA ARG A 393 -22.98 20.49 -3.42
C ARG A 393 -24.26 21.24 -3.12
N LYS A 394 -25.25 20.60 -2.46
CA LYS A 394 -26.54 21.20 -2.11
C LYS A 394 -26.41 22.42 -1.18
N TRP A 395 -25.35 22.47 -0.36
CA TRP A 395 -25.05 23.62 0.50
C TRP A 395 -23.75 24.33 0.10
N GLY A 396 -23.20 24.02 -1.08
CA GLY A 396 -21.96 24.62 -1.57
C GLY A 396 -20.68 24.07 -0.94
N GLY A 397 -20.75 22.92 -0.26
CA GLY A 397 -19.56 22.22 0.26
C GLY A 397 -18.55 21.91 -0.85
N GLN A 398 -17.27 21.94 -0.50
CA GLN A 398 -16.16 21.67 -1.44
C GLN A 398 -15.39 20.42 -1.03
N PHE A 399 -14.79 19.75 -1.99
CA PHE A 399 -13.79 18.72 -1.76
C PHE A 399 -12.38 19.32 -1.75
N VAL A 400 -11.49 18.71 -0.97
CA VAL A 400 -10.09 19.09 -0.88
C VAL A 400 -9.20 17.85 -0.88
N THR A 401 -8.09 17.88 -1.60
CA THR A 401 -6.97 16.93 -1.46
C THR A 401 -5.67 17.69 -1.24
N ALA A 402 -4.70 17.07 -0.57
CA ALA A 402 -3.39 17.68 -0.32
C ALA A 402 -2.26 17.11 -1.20
N ILE A 403 -2.50 15.96 -1.85
CA ILE A 403 -1.52 15.23 -2.66
C ILE A 403 -2.06 15.18 -4.09
N PRO A 404 -1.25 15.49 -5.12
CA PRO A 404 0.17 15.88 -5.10
C PRO A 404 0.45 17.32 -4.63
N HIS A 405 -0.59 18.15 -4.60
CA HIS A 405 -0.60 19.53 -4.11
C HIS A 405 -2.00 19.83 -3.57
N LEU A 406 -2.16 20.96 -2.89
CA LEU A 406 -3.46 21.36 -2.39
C LEU A 406 -4.40 21.68 -3.57
N GLU A 407 -5.47 20.91 -3.71
CA GLU A 407 -6.51 21.11 -4.71
C GLU A 407 -7.87 21.20 -4.02
N ARG A 408 -8.72 22.13 -4.45
CA ARG A 408 -10.05 22.36 -3.90
C ARG A 408 -11.07 22.53 -5.03
N TRP A 409 -12.16 21.76 -5.00
CA TRP A 409 -13.16 21.74 -6.08
C TRP A 409 -14.57 21.45 -5.56
N ILE A 410 -15.56 21.53 -6.47
CA ILE A 410 -16.99 21.30 -6.22
C ILE A 410 -17.41 19.86 -6.48
#